data_AF-A0A7L6B813-F1
#
_entry.id   AF-A0A7L6B813-F1
#
_cell.length_a   1.000
_cell.length_b   1.000
_cell.length_c   1.000
_cell.angle_alpha   90.00
_cell.angle_beta   90.00
_cell.angle_gamma   90.00
#
_symmetry.space_group_name_H-M   'P 1'
#
loop_
_entity.id
_entity.type
_entity.pdbx_description
1 polymer ?
#
loop_
_entity_poly.entity_id
_entity_poly.type
_entity_poly.pdbx_seq_one_letter_code
_entity_poly.pdbx_strand_id
1 'polypeptide(L)'
;MGWEPEEVTEHEYDEQGRLVRSVTTREPEWDDEERGWMLALAAHRASLCPHCGRPLSVCADPESEGQWTVPPPRRCFATTALRAMAPEYKDSPQPEALLLHAERR
;
A
#
# COMPACT_ATOMS: atom_id res chain seq x y z
N MET A 1 18.20 -2.07 -7.64
CA MET A 1 19.23 -1.37 -6.84
C MET A 1 18.47 -0.37 -5.98
N GLY A 2 18.77 -0.32 -4.68
CA GLY A 2 18.10 0.60 -3.75
C GLY A 2 18.65 2.01 -3.89
N TRP A 3 17.93 2.98 -3.32
CA TRP A 3 18.41 4.34 -3.16
C TRP A 3 19.37 4.39 -1.95
N GLU A 4 20.49 5.10 -2.10
CA GLU A 4 21.45 5.39 -1.02
C GLU A 4 21.61 6.91 -0.93
N PRO A 5 21.50 7.51 0.27
CA PRO A 5 21.63 8.95 0.45
C PRO A 5 23.05 9.43 0.23
N GLU A 6 23.17 10.66 -0.23
CA GLU A 6 24.45 11.35 -0.23
C GLU A 6 24.92 11.62 1.21
N GLU A 7 26.21 11.38 1.47
CA GLU A 7 26.86 11.66 2.75
C GLU A 7 28.11 12.53 2.53
N VAL A 8 28.19 13.65 3.25
CA VAL A 8 29.35 14.55 3.26
C VAL A 8 30.00 14.48 4.62
N THR A 9 31.28 14.10 4.68
CA THR A 9 32.05 14.07 5.92
C THR A 9 33.10 15.19 5.94
N GLU A 10 32.97 16.09 6.90
CA GLU A 10 33.90 17.20 7.16
C GLU A 10 34.84 16.85 8.31
N HIS A 11 36.14 17.04 8.08
CA HIS A 11 37.19 16.76 9.04
C HIS A 11 37.92 18.05 9.45
N GLU A 12 38.09 18.27 10.76
CA GLU A 12 38.93 19.35 11.30
C GLU A 12 40.20 18.75 11.90
N TYR A 13 41.35 19.35 11.58
CA TYR A 13 42.67 18.92 12.06
C TYR A 13 43.34 20.04 12.85
N ASP A 14 44.14 19.70 13.86
CA ASP A 14 44.96 20.65 14.60
C ASP A 14 46.24 21.07 13.82
N GLU A 15 47.00 22.01 14.38
CA GLU A 15 48.26 22.50 13.79
C GLU A 15 49.34 21.40 13.66
N GLN A 16 49.21 20.28 14.39
CA GLN A 16 50.08 19.11 14.29
C GLN A 16 49.55 18.05 13.32
N GLY A 17 48.47 18.35 12.59
CA GLY A 17 47.86 17.47 11.60
C GLY A 17 47.05 16.31 12.19
N ARG A 18 46.70 16.36 13.48
CA ARG A 18 45.84 15.34 14.11
C ARG A 18 44.38 15.70 13.93
N LEU A 19 43.56 14.71 13.59
CA LEU A 19 42.11 14.87 13.50
C LEU A 19 41.52 15.23 14.87
N VAL A 20 40.83 16.36 14.97
CA VAL A 20 40.18 16.82 16.21
C VAL A 20 38.65 16.80 16.11
N ARG A 21 38.07 16.81 14.90
CA ARG A 21 36.63 16.68 14.69
C ARG A 21 36.33 15.98 13.38
N SER A 22 35.27 15.18 13.36
CA SER A 22 34.68 14.60 12.16
C SER A 22 33.16 14.73 12.25
N VAL A 23 32.53 15.33 11.26
CA VAL A 23 31.07 15.48 11.18
C VAL A 23 30.59 14.93 9.86
N THR A 24 29.65 14.00 9.89
CA THR A 24 28.98 13.48 8.69
C THR A 24 27.57 14.05 8.61
N THR A 25 27.26 14.72 7.51
CA THR A 25 25.92 15.18 7.16
C THR A 25 25.37 14.27 6.06
N ARG A 26 24.11 13.85 6.19
CA ARG A 26 23.45 12.90 5.29
C ARG A 26 22.19 13.52 4.69
N GLU A 27 21.96 13.25 3.41
CA GLU A 27 20.72 13.61 2.73
C GLU A 27 19.52 12.97 3.44
N PRO A 28 18.46 13.74 3.75
CA PRO A 28 17.21 13.19 4.26
C PRO A 28 16.67 12.13 3.29
N GLU A 29 16.21 10.99 3.83
CA GLU A 29 15.62 9.93 3.01
C GLU A 29 14.33 10.36 2.30
N TRP A 30 13.70 11.44 2.79
CA TRP A 30 12.49 12.00 2.25
C TRP A 30 12.70 13.48 2.07
N ASP A 31 12.50 13.97 0.85
CA ASP A 31 12.44 15.40 0.62
C ASP A 31 11.14 16.01 1.19
N ASP A 32 11.04 17.34 1.13
CA ASP A 32 9.88 18.05 1.64
C ASP A 32 8.59 17.73 0.88
N GLU A 33 8.68 17.42 -0.41
CA GLU A 33 7.55 17.05 -1.27
C GLU A 33 7.05 15.64 -0.93
N GLU A 34 7.95 14.68 -0.81
CA GLU A 34 7.65 13.29 -0.41
C GLU A 34 7.04 13.25 0.99
N ARG A 35 7.61 14.01 1.93
CA ARG A 35 7.01 14.18 3.26
C ARG A 35 5.62 14.82 3.17
N GLY A 36 5.46 15.81 2.30
CA GLY A 36 4.18 16.44 2.00
C GLY A 36 3.14 15.44 1.49
N TRP A 37 3.52 14.54 0.58
CA TRP A 37 2.65 13.48 0.07
C TRP A 37 2.20 12.52 1.17
N MET A 38 3.08 12.13 2.09
CA MET A 38 2.70 11.25 3.21
C MET A 38 1.75 11.92 4.17
N LEU A 39 1.97 13.19 4.47
CA LEU A 39 1.05 13.97 5.30
C LEU A 39 -0.32 14.13 4.63
N ALA A 40 -0.34 14.41 3.32
CA ALA A 40 -1.57 14.48 2.54
C ALA A 40 -2.30 13.14 2.49
N LEU A 41 -1.58 12.03 2.32
CA LEU A 41 -2.13 10.68 2.36
C LEU A 41 -2.71 10.35 3.75
N ALA A 42 -2.03 10.74 4.83
CA ALA A 42 -2.52 10.57 6.19
C ALA A 42 -3.82 11.35 6.43
N ALA A 43 -3.86 12.61 6.02
CA ALA A 43 -5.06 13.45 6.10
C ALA A 43 -6.21 12.89 5.27
N HIS A 44 -5.92 12.43 4.05
CA HIS A 44 -6.91 11.78 3.19
C HIS A 44 -7.48 10.52 3.85
N ARG A 45 -6.63 9.62 4.35
CA ARG A 45 -7.07 8.39 5.04
C ARG A 45 -7.90 8.70 6.29
N ALA A 46 -7.53 9.71 7.05
CA ALA A 46 -8.30 10.16 8.23
C ALA A 46 -9.68 10.71 7.87
N SER A 47 -9.86 11.21 6.64
CA SER A 47 -11.17 11.67 6.15
C SER A 47 -12.10 10.55 5.68
N LEU A 48 -11.60 9.31 5.57
CA LEU A 48 -12.38 8.15 5.13
C LEU A 48 -12.92 7.37 6.33
N CYS A 49 -14.11 6.79 6.16
CA CYS A 49 -14.71 5.92 7.16
C CYS A 49 -13.97 4.57 7.22
N PRO A 50 -13.54 4.12 8.42
CA PRO A 50 -12.78 2.87 8.57
C PRO A 50 -13.59 1.61 8.27
N HIS A 51 -14.92 1.71 8.19
CA HIS A 51 -15.80 0.57 7.93
C HIS A 51 -16.16 0.41 6.45
N CYS A 52 -16.54 1.49 5.78
CA CYS A 52 -17.03 1.43 4.40
C CYS A 52 -16.10 2.08 3.36
N GLY A 53 -15.02 2.74 3.79
CA GLY A 53 -14.02 3.37 2.92
C GLY A 53 -14.49 4.63 2.19
N ARG A 54 -15.72 5.10 2.44
CA ARG A 54 -16.27 6.34 1.85
C ARG A 54 -15.85 7.56 2.67
N PRO A 55 -15.91 8.78 2.11
CA PRO A 55 -15.71 10.00 2.90
C PRO A 55 -16.66 10.08 4.10
N LEU A 56 -16.15 10.44 5.27
CA LEU A 56 -16.93 10.61 6.50
C LEU A 56 -18.01 11.69 6.31
N SER A 57 -17.70 12.74 5.56
CA SER A 57 -18.64 13.81 5.19
C SER A 57 -19.87 13.34 4.41
N VAL A 58 -19.87 12.11 3.89
CA VAL A 58 -21.01 11.53 3.17
C VAL A 58 -21.66 10.44 4.00
N CYS A 59 -20.88 9.50 4.54
CA CYS A 59 -21.46 8.33 5.21
C CYS A 59 -21.80 8.54 6.70
N ALA A 60 -21.26 9.57 7.35
CA ALA A 60 -21.61 9.95 8.72
C ALA A 60 -22.47 11.23 8.78
N ASP A 61 -22.90 11.74 7.62
CA ASP A 61 -23.85 12.84 7.54
C ASP A 61 -25.25 12.38 7.99
N PRO A 62 -25.86 12.97 9.03
CA PRO A 62 -27.21 12.64 9.46
C PRO A 62 -28.26 12.79 8.35
N GLU A 63 -28.08 13.70 7.40
CA GLU A 63 -29.01 13.86 6.28
C GLU A 63 -29.04 12.63 5.37
N SER A 64 -27.98 11.81 5.37
CA SER A 64 -27.90 10.58 4.58
C SER A 64 -28.67 9.40 5.19
N GLU A 65 -29.35 9.59 6.34
CA GLU A 65 -30.19 8.56 6.94
C GLU A 65 -31.29 8.08 5.96
N GLY A 66 -31.39 6.76 5.78
CA GLY A 66 -32.36 6.16 4.86
C GLY A 66 -32.06 6.34 3.36
N GLN A 67 -30.98 7.04 2.99
CA GLN A 67 -30.66 7.32 1.57
C GLN A 67 -29.81 6.23 0.90
N TRP A 68 -29.33 5.24 1.66
CA TRP A 68 -28.47 4.19 1.14
C TRP A 68 -29.28 2.97 0.67
N THR A 69 -29.03 2.52 -0.56
CA THR A 69 -29.55 1.25 -1.08
C THR A 69 -28.41 0.27 -1.29
N VAL A 70 -28.56 -0.95 -0.76
CA VAL A 70 -27.62 -2.05 -0.99
C VAL A 70 -28.15 -2.91 -2.15
N PRO A 71 -27.50 -2.90 -3.32
CA PRO A 71 -27.92 -3.76 -4.43
C PRO A 71 -27.67 -5.24 -4.09
N PRO A 72 -28.32 -6.18 -4.81
CA PRO A 72 -28.02 -7.60 -4.68
C PRO A 72 -26.53 -7.92 -4.91
N PRO A 73 -26.00 -8.97 -4.26
CA PRO A 73 -24.60 -9.35 -4.41
C PRO A 73 -24.28 -9.71 -5.88
N ARG A 74 -23.10 -9.30 -6.35
CA ARG A 74 -22.60 -9.69 -7.67
C ARG A 74 -21.83 -11.00 -7.57
N ARG A 75 -22.19 -11.99 -8.40
CA ARG A 75 -21.46 -13.25 -8.51
C ARG A 75 -20.33 -13.13 -9.53
N CYS A 76 -19.11 -13.57 -9.18
CA CYS A 76 -18.02 -13.74 -10.13
C CYS A 76 -18.24 -15.03 -10.95
N PHE A 77 -18.58 -14.90 -12.23
CA PHE A 77 -18.81 -16.04 -13.12
C PHE A 77 -17.51 -16.81 -13.45
N ALA A 78 -16.37 -16.11 -13.53
CA ALA A 78 -15.07 -16.77 -13.70
C ALA A 78 -14.74 -17.68 -12.51
N THR A 79 -14.86 -17.16 -11.28
CA THR A 79 -14.67 -17.97 -10.06
C THR A 79 -15.71 -19.10 -9.96
N THR A 80 -16.95 -18.86 -10.39
CA THR A 80 -17.98 -19.92 -10.43
C THR A 80 -17.54 -21.07 -11.35
N ALA A 81 -17.06 -20.76 -12.56
CA ALA A 81 -16.56 -21.78 -13.50
C ALA A 81 -15.35 -22.52 -12.92
N LEU A 82 -14.39 -21.80 -12.32
CA LEU A 82 -13.22 -22.41 -11.67
C LEU A 82 -13.62 -23.39 -10.55
N ARG A 83 -14.57 -22.99 -9.70
CA ARG A 83 -15.06 -23.84 -8.61
C ARG A 83 -15.88 -25.02 -9.12
N ALA A 84 -16.57 -24.87 -10.26
CA ALA A 84 -17.26 -25.98 -10.91
C ALA A 84 -16.30 -27.01 -11.50
N MET A 85 -15.14 -26.58 -12.01
CA MET A 85 -14.10 -27.46 -12.56
C MET A 85 -13.19 -28.10 -11.50
N ALA A 86 -12.98 -27.43 -10.36
CA ALA A 86 -12.08 -27.92 -9.31
C ALA A 86 -12.29 -29.39 -8.88
N PRO A 87 -13.54 -29.90 -8.74
CA PRO A 87 -13.77 -31.31 -8.41
C PRO A 87 -13.24 -32.32 -9.44
N GLU A 88 -13.09 -31.93 -10.71
CA GLU A 88 -12.58 -32.83 -11.77
C GLU A 88 -11.11 -33.19 -11.57
N TYR A 89 -10.35 -32.30 -10.92
CA TYR A 89 -8.92 -32.47 -10.70
C TYR A 89 -8.56 -32.98 -9.30
N LYS A 90 -9.56 -33.34 -8.48
CA LYS A 90 -9.37 -33.74 -7.07
C LYS A 90 -8.39 -34.91 -6.88
N ASP A 91 -8.32 -35.82 -7.87
CA ASP A 91 -7.50 -37.04 -7.84
C ASP A 91 -6.19 -36.88 -8.63
N SER A 92 -5.90 -35.67 -9.12
CA SER A 92 -4.63 -35.37 -9.80
C SER A 92 -3.48 -35.37 -8.79
N PRO A 93 -2.22 -35.63 -9.20
CA PRO A 93 -1.07 -35.44 -8.32
C PRO A 93 -0.98 -33.99 -7.80
N GLN A 94 -0.84 -33.82 -6.49
CA GLN A 94 -0.77 -32.51 -5.81
C GLN A 94 -1.93 -31.57 -6.18
N PRO A 95 -3.19 -31.99 -5.94
CA PRO A 95 -4.37 -31.25 -6.40
C PRO A 95 -4.46 -29.82 -5.82
N GLU A 96 -3.94 -29.61 -4.61
CA GLU A 96 -3.86 -28.29 -3.96
C GLU A 96 -2.86 -27.32 -4.60
N ALA A 97 -1.92 -27.82 -5.40
CA ALA A 97 -0.95 -27.01 -6.12
C ALA A 97 -1.43 -26.63 -7.54
N LEU A 98 -2.60 -27.11 -7.98
CA LEU A 98 -3.13 -26.83 -9.30
C LEU A 98 -3.73 -25.42 -9.37
N LEU A 99 -3.19 -24.59 -10.26
CA LEU A 99 -3.67 -23.24 -10.54
C LEU A 99 -4.64 -23.25 -11.71
N LEU A 100 -5.94 -23.42 -11.42
CA LEU A 100 -6.98 -23.34 -12.45
C LEU A 100 -7.13 -21.89 -12.95
N HIS A 101 -7.16 -21.71 -14.28
CA HIS A 101 -7.38 -20.42 -14.94
C HIS A 101 -8.67 -20.45 -15.77
N ALA A 102 -9.37 -19.32 -15.81
CA ALA A 102 -10.61 -19.17 -16.57
C ALA A 102 -10.38 -18.21 -17.75
N GLU A 103 -10.65 -18.69 -18.96
CA GLU A 103 -10.57 -17.90 -20.18
C GLU A 103 -11.95 -17.39 -20.60
N ARG A 104 -12.01 -16.16 -21.14
CA ARG A 104 -13.23 -15.59 -21.70
C ARG A 104 -13.31 -15.96 -23.19
N ARG A 105 -14.41 -16.59 -23.60
CA ARG A 105 -14.72 -16.88 -25.02
C ARG A 105 -15.16 -15.63 -25.77
#